data_AF-A0A6B3TMF5-F1
#
_entry.id   AF-A0A6B3TMF5-F1
#
_cell.length_a   1.000
_cell.length_b   1.000
_cell.length_c   1.000
_cell.angle_alpha   90.00
_cell.angle_beta   90.00
_cell.angle_gamma   90.00
#
_symmetry.space_group_name_H-M   'P 1'
#
loop_
_entity.id
_entity.type
_entity.pdbx_description
1 polymer ?
#
loop_
_entity_poly.entity_id
_entity_poly.type
_entity_poly.pdbx_seq_one_letter_code
_entity_poly.pdbx_strand_id
1 'polypeptide(L)'
;MGIFLNTTNYSRKIKRTPIREPRKNRVIVCEDLDFLWDEPELLLLEKMWESGASFERITERFGRDPDEIFLALFHLAREDKISNRRGGFYGFVTKGFPEAEKNLLWIVPQKIFGLFE
;
A
#
# COMPACT_ATOMS: atom_id res chain seq x y z
N MET A 1 -55.04 28.31 -22.03
CA MET A 1 -53.74 28.18 -22.70
C MET A 1 -52.77 27.64 -21.68
N GLY A 2 -52.39 26.36 -21.78
CA GLY A 2 -51.59 25.67 -20.77
C GLY A 2 -50.09 25.84 -20.98
N ILE A 3 -49.32 25.60 -19.92
CA ILE A 3 -48.02 24.93 -20.05
C ILE A 3 -47.79 24.12 -18.78
N PHE A 4 -47.88 22.80 -18.96
CA PHE A 4 -47.37 21.79 -18.05
C PHE A 4 -45.85 21.88 -18.06
N LEU A 5 -45.21 22.07 -16.91
CA LEU A 5 -43.81 21.69 -16.76
C LEU A 5 -43.77 20.35 -16.03
N ASN A 6 -43.56 19.30 -16.84
CA ASN A 6 -43.29 17.94 -16.41
C ASN A 6 -42.10 17.95 -15.46
N THR A 7 -42.35 17.60 -14.20
CA THR A 7 -41.31 17.11 -13.31
C THR A 7 -40.88 15.74 -13.82
N THR A 8 -39.88 15.71 -14.71
CA THR A 8 -39.27 14.46 -15.13
C THR A 8 -38.60 13.82 -13.91
N ASN A 9 -39.30 12.86 -13.32
CA ASN A 9 -38.78 11.92 -12.34
C ASN A 9 -37.64 11.14 -13.02
N TYR A 10 -36.41 11.62 -12.82
CA TYR A 10 -35.22 10.90 -13.22
C TYR A 10 -35.01 9.75 -12.23
N SER A 11 -35.72 8.64 -12.43
CA SER A 11 -35.56 7.41 -11.66
C SER A 11 -34.16 6.84 -11.94
N ARG A 12 -33.18 7.28 -11.16
CA ARG A 12 -31.84 6.68 -11.13
C ARG A 12 -32.01 5.23 -10.68
N LYS A 13 -31.98 4.27 -11.62
CA LYS A 13 -31.92 2.83 -11.31
C LYS A 13 -30.63 2.58 -10.52
N ILE A 14 -30.72 2.55 -9.20
CA ILE A 14 -29.65 2.06 -8.34
C ILE A 14 -29.51 0.57 -8.65
N LYS A 15 -28.44 0.18 -9.35
CA LYS A 15 -28.05 -1.23 -9.46
C LYS A 15 -27.77 -1.73 -8.05
N ARG A 16 -28.74 -2.40 -7.42
CA ARG A 16 -28.55 -3.07 -6.14
C ARG A 16 -27.52 -4.18 -6.39
N THR A 17 -26.29 -3.99 -5.92
CA THR A 17 -25.35 -5.10 -5.76
C THR A 17 -26.07 -6.18 -4.93
N PRO A 18 -26.03 -7.46 -5.32
CA PRO A 18 -26.67 -8.51 -4.55
C PRO A 18 -26.20 -8.41 -3.10
N ILE A 19 -27.15 -8.47 -2.18
CA ILE A 19 -26.88 -8.47 -0.74
C ILE A 19 -25.99 -9.67 -0.50
N ARG A 20 -24.69 -9.42 -0.28
CA ARG A 20 -23.75 -10.48 0.10
C ARG A 20 -24.30 -11.09 1.38
N GLU A 21 -24.33 -12.41 1.47
CA GLU A 21 -24.74 -13.09 2.69
C GLU A 21 -24.01 -12.50 3.90
N PRO A 22 -24.67 -12.40 5.07
CA PRO A 22 -24.04 -11.88 6.27
C PRO A 22 -22.77 -12.69 6.57
N ARG A 23 -21.62 -12.01 6.55
CA ARG A 23 -20.30 -12.64 6.77
C ARG A 23 -20.26 -13.25 8.17
N LYS A 24 -19.93 -14.55 8.29
CA LYS A 24 -19.69 -15.27 9.55
C LYS A 24 -18.18 -15.43 9.79
N ASN A 25 -17.76 -15.51 11.06
CA ASN A 25 -16.37 -15.73 11.50
C ASN A 25 -15.38 -14.65 11.00
N ARG A 26 -15.55 -13.41 11.45
CA ARG A 26 -14.67 -12.29 11.09
C ARG A 26 -13.37 -12.33 11.89
N VAL A 27 -12.25 -12.16 11.21
CA VAL A 27 -10.93 -11.87 11.80
C VAL A 27 -10.48 -10.52 11.25
N ILE A 28 -10.05 -9.63 12.14
CA ILE A 28 -9.37 -8.40 11.75
C ILE A 28 -7.91 -8.79 11.53
N VAL A 29 -7.42 -8.61 10.30
CA VAL A 29 -6.03 -8.93 9.95
C VAL A 29 -5.17 -7.72 10.33
N CYS A 30 -3.99 -7.97 10.93
CA CYS A 30 -3.07 -6.92 11.38
C CYS A 30 -3.70 -5.95 12.39
N GLU A 31 -4.51 -6.48 13.32
CA GLU A 31 -5.15 -5.67 14.38
C GLU A 31 -4.11 -5.04 15.34
N ASP A 32 -2.92 -5.62 15.39
CA ASP A 32 -1.78 -5.22 16.20
C ASP A 32 -0.91 -4.10 15.60
N LEU A 33 -1.09 -3.77 14.31
CA LEU A 33 -0.32 -2.73 13.64
C LEU A 33 -0.90 -1.32 13.84
N ASP A 34 -0.03 -0.34 14.00
CA ASP A 34 -0.38 1.09 14.04
C ASP A 34 -0.31 1.72 12.64
N PHE A 35 -1.48 2.10 12.13
CA PHE A 35 -1.63 2.75 10.83
C PHE A 35 -1.57 4.28 10.90
N LEU A 36 -1.34 4.86 12.08
CA LEU A 36 -1.23 6.31 12.25
C LEU A 36 0.18 6.78 11.92
N TRP A 37 0.25 7.74 11.01
CA TRP A 37 1.49 8.35 10.55
C TRP A 37 1.34 9.87 10.54
N ASP A 38 2.34 10.57 11.06
CA ASP A 38 2.40 12.01 10.90
C ASP A 38 2.93 12.36 9.50
N GLU A 39 2.42 13.43 8.88
CA GLU A 39 2.88 13.87 7.56
C GLU A 39 4.41 14.03 7.45
N PRO A 40 5.12 14.59 8.45
CA PRO A 40 6.59 14.68 8.41
C PRO A 40 7.29 13.32 8.43
N GLU A 41 6.69 12.30 9.07
CA GLU A 41 7.24 10.94 9.09
C GLU A 41 7.14 10.31 7.71
N LEU A 42 5.99 10.45 7.05
CA LEU A 42 5.79 9.99 5.67
C LEU A 42 6.75 10.67 4.69
N LEU A 43 6.97 11.98 4.84
CA LEU A 43 7.92 12.72 4.01
C LEU A 43 9.36 12.24 4.24
N LEU A 44 9.73 11.87 5.47
CA LEU A 44 11.03 11.29 5.76
C LEU A 44 11.17 9.90 5.15
N LEU A 45 10.13 9.08 5.23
CA LEU A 45 10.09 7.73 4.65
C LEU A 45 10.29 7.78 3.13
N GLU A 46 9.57 8.67 2.45
CA GLU A 46 9.72 8.97 1.03
C GLU A 46 11.17 9.33 0.68
N LYS A 47 11.75 10.32 1.37
CA LYS A 47 13.14 10.76 1.14
C LYS A 47 14.15 9.63 1.36
N MET A 48 13.96 8.81 2.38
CA MET A 48 14.84 7.66 2.63
C MET A 48 14.74 6.61 1.52
N TRP A 49 13.53 6.34 1.06
CA TRP A 49 13.28 5.45 -0.06
C TRP A 49 13.97 5.94 -1.35
N GLU A 50 13.76 7.21 -1.72
CA GLU A 50 14.37 7.82 -2.91
C GLU A 50 15.91 7.88 -2.82
N SER A 51 16.44 8.11 -1.61
CA SER A 51 17.90 8.14 -1.37
C SER A 51 18.56 6.77 -1.54
N GLY A 52 17.77 5.69 -1.62
CA GLY A 52 18.29 4.34 -1.76
C GLY A 52 18.54 3.59 -0.47
N ALA A 53 18.03 4.05 0.67
CA ALA A 53 18.19 3.31 1.92
C ALA A 53 17.60 1.89 1.78
N SER A 54 18.27 0.88 2.35
CA SER A 54 17.65 -0.45 2.45
C SER A 54 16.44 -0.40 3.37
N PHE A 55 15.49 -1.29 3.16
CA PHE A 55 14.31 -1.41 4.00
C PHE A 55 14.69 -1.66 5.46
N GLU A 56 15.67 -2.53 5.72
CA GLU A 56 16.23 -2.76 7.07
C GLU A 56 16.71 -1.47 7.74
N ARG A 57 17.40 -0.61 6.98
CA ARG A 57 17.86 0.68 7.50
C ARG A 57 16.72 1.65 7.75
N ILE A 58 15.66 1.57 6.95
CA ILE A 58 14.43 2.35 7.17
C ILE A 58 13.75 1.83 8.45
N THR A 59 13.59 0.52 8.61
CA THR A 59 12.96 -0.07 9.81
C THR A 59 13.71 0.26 11.09
N GLU A 60 15.04 0.15 11.09
CA GLU A 60 15.87 0.57 12.23
C GLU A 60 15.71 2.06 12.55
N ARG A 61 15.54 2.91 11.53
CA ARG A 61 15.44 4.35 11.72
C ARG A 61 14.11 4.76 12.36
N PHE A 62 13.02 4.14 11.96
CA PHE A 62 11.69 4.45 12.50
C PHE A 62 11.41 3.71 13.81
N GLY A 63 12.08 2.57 14.06
CA GLY A 63 11.86 1.75 15.26
C GLY A 63 10.43 1.20 15.38
N ARG A 64 9.75 1.08 14.24
CA ARG A 64 8.37 0.59 14.09
C ARG A 64 8.37 -0.82 13.53
N ASP A 65 7.20 -1.47 13.56
CA ASP A 65 7.07 -2.80 12.97
C ASP A 65 7.38 -2.74 11.46
N PRO A 66 8.18 -3.66 10.91
CA PRO A 66 8.44 -3.71 9.48
C PRO A 66 7.17 -3.71 8.62
N ASP A 67 6.10 -4.37 9.06
CA ASP A 67 4.85 -4.45 8.31
C ASP A 67 4.13 -3.09 8.25
N GLU A 68 4.21 -2.26 9.30
CA GLU A 68 3.71 -0.88 9.30
C GLU A 68 4.43 -0.03 8.25
N ILE A 69 5.76 -0.16 8.20
CA ILE A 69 6.61 0.59 7.27
C ILE A 69 6.34 0.13 5.83
N PHE A 70 6.18 -1.18 5.62
CA PHE A 70 5.77 -1.73 4.34
C PHE A 70 4.44 -1.15 3.87
N LEU A 71 3.44 -1.09 4.76
CA LEU A 71 2.12 -0.55 4.43
C LEU A 71 2.15 0.96 4.21
N ALA A 72 3.01 1.70 4.90
CA ALA A 72 3.23 3.12 4.65
C ALA A 72 3.89 3.37 3.28
N LEU A 73 4.89 2.57 2.90
CA LEU A 73 5.47 2.61 1.54
C LEU A 73 4.41 2.26 0.49
N PHE A 74 3.58 1.25 0.73
CA PHE A 74 2.49 0.90 -0.16
C PHE A 74 1.48 2.05 -0.30
N HIS A 75 1.14 2.74 0.79
CA HIS A 75 0.31 3.92 0.77
C HIS A 75 0.93 5.05 -0.09
N LEU A 76 2.21 5.39 0.13
CA LEU A 76 2.93 6.39 -0.67
C LEU A 76 2.99 6.03 -2.16
N ALA A 77 3.14 4.73 -2.49
CA ALA A 77 3.17 4.25 -3.86
C ALA A 77 1.79 4.38 -4.54
N ARG A 78 0.69 4.18 -3.79
CA ARG A 78 -0.68 4.40 -4.29
C ARG A 78 -1.02 5.86 -4.53
N GLU A 79 -0.29 6.77 -3.88
CA GLU A 79 -0.39 8.22 -4.08
C GLU A 79 0.60 8.74 -5.13
N ASP A 80 1.29 7.85 -5.84
CA ASP A 80 2.33 8.17 -6.83
C ASP A 80 3.49 9.02 -6.28
N LYS A 81 3.67 9.06 -4.94
CA LYS A 81 4.77 9.78 -4.26
C LYS A 81 6.10 9.03 -4.34
N ILE A 82 6.05 7.70 -4.44
CA ILE A 82 7.23 6.88 -4.64
C ILE A 82 7.05 5.97 -5.85
N SER A 83 8.15 5.68 -6.53
CA SER A 83 8.19 4.78 -7.67
C SER A 83 9.09 3.57 -7.39
N ASN A 84 8.99 2.56 -8.26
CA ASN A 84 9.88 1.41 -8.21
C ASN A 84 11.32 1.87 -8.48
N ARG A 85 12.25 1.46 -7.62
CA ARG A 85 13.66 1.87 -7.68
C ARG A 85 14.57 0.67 -7.85
N ARG A 86 15.70 0.87 -8.53
CA ARG A 86 16.71 -0.18 -8.68
C ARG A 86 17.23 -0.59 -7.28
N GLY A 87 17.32 -1.90 -7.04
CA GLY A 87 17.61 -2.46 -5.72
C GLY A 87 16.39 -2.71 -4.82
N GLY A 88 15.21 -2.15 -5.14
CA GLY A 88 13.95 -2.43 -4.43
C GLY A 88 14.09 -2.33 -2.91
N PHE A 89 13.61 -3.34 -2.19
CA PHE A 89 13.74 -3.45 -0.72
C PHE A 89 15.19 -3.38 -0.21
N TYR A 90 16.17 -3.75 -1.04
CA TYR A 90 17.55 -3.93 -0.59
C TYR A 90 18.41 -2.66 -0.68
N GLY A 91 17.92 -1.56 -1.26
CA GLY A 91 18.72 -0.34 -1.31
C GLY A 91 19.65 -0.22 -2.52
N PHE A 92 20.25 0.97 -2.67
CA PHE A 92 21.44 1.20 -3.49
C PHE A 92 22.65 1.15 -2.54
N VAL A 93 23.63 0.25 -2.77
CA VAL A 93 25.01 0.14 -2.18
C VAL A 93 25.25 -1.18 -1.39
N THR A 94 25.84 -2.22 -2.02
CA THR A 94 27.28 -2.59 -2.26
C THR A 94 28.08 -3.30 -1.15
N LYS A 95 27.47 -4.04 -0.22
CA LYS A 95 28.18 -5.18 0.40
C LYS A 95 27.45 -6.48 0.10
N GLY A 96 28.24 -7.48 -0.31
CA GLY A 96 27.79 -8.67 -1.02
C GLY A 96 26.56 -9.31 -0.38
N PHE A 97 25.50 -9.41 -1.18
CA PHE A 97 24.39 -10.30 -0.90
C PHE A 97 24.96 -11.72 -0.85
N PRO A 98 24.86 -12.46 0.27
CA PRO A 98 25.26 -13.86 0.29
C PRO A 98 24.43 -14.61 -0.76
N GLU A 99 25.09 -15.29 -1.68
CA GLU A 99 24.48 -16.07 -2.77
C GLU A 99 23.38 -17.03 -2.26
N ALA A 100 23.46 -17.43 -0.98
CA ALA A 100 22.51 -18.28 -0.28
C ALA A 100 21.10 -17.67 -0.12
N GLU A 101 20.95 -16.34 -0.13
CA GLU A 101 19.66 -15.67 0.08
C GLU A 101 18.95 -15.29 -1.23
N LYS A 102 19.57 -15.55 -2.39
CA LYS A 102 18.88 -15.49 -3.70
C LYS A 102 17.67 -16.43 -3.74
N ASN A 103 17.73 -17.49 -2.94
CA ASN A 103 16.66 -18.45 -2.72
C ASN A 103 15.77 -18.09 -1.52
N LEU A 104 15.71 -16.84 -1.05
CA LEU A 104 14.69 -16.36 -0.11
C LEU A 104 13.79 -15.27 -0.73
N LEU A 105 14.15 -14.78 -1.93
CA LEU A 105 13.35 -13.90 -2.79
C LEU A 105 11.97 -14.47 -3.19
N TRP A 106 11.65 -15.73 -2.84
CA TRP A 106 10.35 -16.36 -3.11
C TRP A 106 9.36 -16.32 -1.93
N ILE A 107 9.76 -15.86 -0.74
CA ILE A 107 8.85 -15.80 0.42
C ILE A 107 7.95 -14.55 0.38
N VAL A 108 8.36 -13.49 -0.32
CA VAL A 108 7.46 -12.39 -0.64
C VAL A 108 6.59 -12.83 -1.82
N PRO A 109 5.25 -12.92 -1.69
CA PRO A 109 4.41 -13.37 -2.78
C PRO A 109 4.63 -12.47 -3.99
N GLN A 110 5.11 -13.04 -5.09
CA GLN A 110 5.30 -12.36 -6.38
C GLN A 110 3.99 -11.79 -6.99
N LYS A 111 2.87 -11.85 -6.25
CA LYS A 111 1.59 -11.27 -6.60
C LYS A 111 1.38 -9.83 -6.11
N ILE A 112 2.22 -9.29 -5.22
CA ILE A 112 2.11 -7.87 -4.83
C ILE A 112 2.75 -6.94 -5.89
N PHE A 113 3.81 -7.38 -6.56
CA PHE A 113 4.51 -6.58 -7.57
C PHE A 113 3.76 -6.42 -8.90
N GLY A 114 2.76 -7.27 -9.18
CA GLY A 114 1.86 -7.13 -10.34
C GLY A 114 0.73 -6.11 -10.18
N LEU A 115 0.70 -5.35 -9.07
CA LEU A 115 -0.27 -4.27 -8.84
C LEU A 115 0.24 -2.88 -9.27
N PHE A 116 1.42 -2.82 -9.89
CA PHE A 116 2.07 -1.59 -10.39
C PHE A 116 2.28 -1.61 -11.92
N GLU A 117 1.48 -2.38 -12.66
CA GLU A 117 1.27 -2.22 -14.11
C GLU A 117 -0.06 -1.52 -14.39
#